data_AF-A0A7R9QME1-F1
#
_entry.id   AF-A0A7R9QME1-F1
#
_cell.length_a   1.000
_cell.length_b   1.000
_cell.length_c   1.000
_cell.angle_alpha   90.00
_cell.angle_beta   90.00
_cell.angle_gamma   90.00
#
_symmetry.space_group_name_H-M   'P 1'
#
loop_
_entity.id
_entity.type
_entity.pdbx_description
1 polymer ?
#
loop_
_entity_poly.entity_id
_entity_poly.type
_entity_poly.pdbx_seq_one_letter_code
_entity_poly.pdbx_strand_id
1 'polypeptide(L)'
;YLAIIHPLRPNMALKYRSAIVLIGIWMLAIGLASPQLWATKTIPFTYDSHTYYKCREVASRVYSTTYSLIIFTITFMFPLITLSFVYGSIGFKMFRKQIPGLNFHPNNNSLVNKLKAVKISSVIVILFIVFWLPIQLYNLIIWYNPFLIIRALNYNMDAYIALFFVCHWISSAHSFVNPIIYGFMSDNFRVSVNP
;
A
#
# COMPACT_ATOMS: atom_id res chain seq x y z
N TYR A 1 -16.46 4.49 -3.09
CA TYR A 1 -17.46 3.87 -3.99
C TYR A 1 -18.89 4.00 -3.45
N LEU A 2 -19.22 3.39 -2.31
CA LEU A 2 -20.60 3.37 -1.77
C LEU A 2 -21.20 4.76 -1.52
N ALA A 3 -20.43 5.70 -0.98
CA ALA A 3 -20.87 7.08 -0.76
C ALA A 3 -21.14 7.86 -2.06
N ILE A 4 -20.48 7.51 -3.16
CA ILE A 4 -20.66 8.15 -4.48
C ILE A 4 -21.89 7.58 -5.19
N ILE A 5 -22.28 6.34 -4.88
CA ILE A 5 -23.36 5.62 -5.57
C ILE A 5 -24.68 5.66 -4.80
N HIS A 6 -24.65 5.73 -3.46
CA HIS A 6 -25.85 5.73 -2.62
C HIS A 6 -25.88 6.94 -1.67
N PRO A 7 -26.19 8.16 -2.16
CA PRO A 7 -26.12 9.39 -1.38
C PRO A 7 -27.17 9.53 -0.26
N LEU A 8 -28.18 8.64 -0.18
CA LEU A 8 -29.38 8.84 0.66
C LEU A 8 -29.63 7.75 1.72
N ARG A 9 -28.69 6.83 1.99
CA ARG A 9 -28.91 5.81 3.04
C ARG A 9 -28.47 6.32 4.43
N PRO A 10 -29.30 6.15 5.47
CA PRO A 10 -29.02 6.66 6.82
C PRO A 10 -27.68 6.13 7.36
N ASN A 11 -26.84 7.06 7.82
CA ASN A 11 -25.42 6.87 8.12
C ASN A 11 -25.10 5.85 9.23
N MET A 12 -26.06 5.46 10.06
CA MET A 12 -25.81 4.56 11.20
C MET A 12 -25.44 3.14 10.77
N ALA A 13 -26.12 2.58 9.77
CA ALA A 13 -25.78 1.27 9.23
C ALA A 13 -24.41 1.26 8.53
N LEU A 14 -24.01 2.39 7.94
CA LEU A 14 -22.70 2.55 7.30
C LEU A 14 -21.57 2.65 8.34
N LYS A 15 -21.80 3.37 9.45
CA LYS A 15 -20.86 3.44 10.59
C LYS A 15 -20.61 2.07 11.21
N TYR A 16 -21.68 1.32 11.51
CA TYR A 16 -21.55 -0.03 12.08
C TYR A 16 -20.81 -1.00 11.15
N ARG A 17 -21.15 -1.01 9.85
CA ARG A 17 -20.43 -1.81 8.84
C ARG A 17 -18.96 -1.43 8.73
N SER A 18 -18.65 -0.13 8.77
CA SER A 18 -17.26 0.35 8.71
C SER A 18 -16.47 -0.08 9.95
N ALA A 19 -17.09 -0.04 11.14
CA ALA A 19 -16.47 -0.51 12.37
C ALA A 19 -16.15 -2.02 12.32
N ILE A 20 -17.07 -2.85 11.83
CA ILE A 20 -16.84 -4.29 11.64
C ILE A 20 -15.67 -4.52 10.68
N VAL A 21 -15.66 -3.81 9.54
CA VAL A 21 -14.58 -3.93 8.55
C VAL A 21 -13.24 -3.54 9.16
N LEU A 22 -13.19 -2.46 9.95
CA LEU A 22 -11.96 -2.04 10.63
C LEU A 22 -11.46 -3.10 11.63
N ILE A 23 -12.35 -3.68 12.44
CA ILE A 23 -12.00 -4.78 13.35
C ILE A 23 -11.43 -5.96 12.55
N GLY A 24 -12.09 -6.33 11.45
CA GLY A 24 -11.62 -7.40 10.57
C GLY A 24 -10.22 -7.12 9.99
N ILE A 25 -9.94 -5.89 9.57
CA ILE A 25 -8.62 -5.47 9.07
C ILE A 25 -7.56 -5.63 10.15
N TRP A 26 -7.84 -5.18 11.38
CA TRP A 26 -6.90 -5.31 12.49
C TRP A 26 -6.64 -6.78 12.86
N MET A 27 -7.67 -7.60 12.93
CA MET A 27 -7.53 -9.04 13.20
C MET A 27 -6.71 -9.74 12.11
N LEU A 28 -6.96 -9.41 10.84
CA LEU A 28 -6.17 -9.92 9.72
C LEU A 28 -4.71 -9.47 9.81
N ALA A 29 -4.45 -8.20 10.12
CA ALA A 29 -3.10 -7.67 10.27
C ALA A 29 -2.32 -8.38 11.39
N ILE A 30 -2.95 -8.58 12.55
CA ILE A 30 -2.37 -9.34 13.66
C ILE A 30 -2.11 -10.79 13.24
N GLY A 31 -3.08 -11.41 12.57
CA GLY A 31 -2.95 -12.77 12.05
C GLY A 31 -1.77 -12.93 11.11
N LEU A 32 -1.59 -12.00 10.16
CA LEU A 32 -0.48 -12.00 9.20
C LEU A 32 0.88 -11.69 9.85
N ALA A 33 0.91 -10.89 10.91
CA ALA A 33 2.14 -10.56 11.63
C ALA A 33 2.57 -11.66 12.62
N SER A 34 1.61 -12.43 13.15
CA SER A 34 1.87 -13.46 14.17
C SER A 34 2.92 -14.53 13.79
N PRO A 35 3.03 -15.03 12.54
CA PRO A 35 4.02 -16.03 12.20
C PRO A 35 5.45 -15.50 12.33
N GLN A 36 5.66 -14.19 12.12
CA GLN A 36 6.95 -13.53 12.28
C GLN A 36 7.46 -13.60 13.72
N LEU A 37 6.56 -13.57 14.72
CA LEU A 37 6.93 -13.71 16.14
C LEU A 37 7.54 -15.08 16.45
N TRP A 38 7.02 -16.12 15.81
CA TRP A 38 7.53 -17.47 15.98
C TRP A 38 8.85 -17.67 15.22
N ALA A 39 8.91 -17.21 13.96
CA ALA A 39 10.03 -17.43 13.06
C ALA A 39 11.27 -16.58 13.39
N THR A 40 11.10 -15.41 14.01
CA THR A 40 12.20 -14.50 14.33
C THR A 40 12.92 -14.94 15.61
N LYS A 41 14.25 -15.12 15.54
CA LYS A 41 15.09 -15.52 16.67
C LYS A 41 16.33 -14.63 16.79
N THR A 42 16.82 -14.48 18.01
CA THR A 42 18.11 -13.86 18.29
C THR A 42 19.19 -14.94 18.23
N ILE A 43 20.14 -14.79 17.31
CA ILE A 43 21.26 -15.73 17.13
C ILE A 43 22.59 -15.04 17.43
N PRO A 44 23.50 -15.71 18.16
CA PRO A 44 24.84 -15.19 18.39
C PRO A 44 25.68 -15.27 17.10
N PHE A 45 26.59 -14.32 16.92
CA PHE A 45 27.66 -14.37 15.91
C PHE A 45 28.95 -13.80 16.48
N THR A 46 30.08 -14.39 16.12
CA THR A 46 31.40 -13.96 16.60
C THR A 46 32.04 -13.06 15.56
N TYR A 47 32.48 -11.88 15.97
CA TYR A 47 33.26 -10.96 15.16
C TYR A 47 34.38 -10.39 16.02
N ASP A 48 35.62 -10.46 15.54
CA ASP A 48 36.80 -9.95 16.27
C ASP A 48 36.90 -10.46 17.73
N SER A 49 36.78 -11.78 17.92
CA SER A 49 36.78 -12.43 19.25
C SER A 49 35.68 -11.99 20.23
N HIS A 50 34.73 -11.16 19.80
CA HIS A 50 33.57 -10.74 20.58
C HIS A 50 32.28 -11.39 20.06
N THR A 51 31.41 -11.77 20.99
CA THR A 51 30.08 -12.32 20.68
C THR A 51 29.07 -11.20 20.58
N TYR A 52 28.46 -11.07 19.42
CA TYR A 52 27.35 -10.16 19.13
C TYR A 52 26.07 -10.95 18.89
N TYR A 53 24.93 -10.28 19.00
CA TYR A 53 23.62 -10.89 18.76
C TYR A 53 22.93 -10.20 17.59
N LYS A 54 22.40 -10.99 16.65
CA LYS A 54 21.58 -10.47 15.56
C LYS A 54 20.20 -11.14 15.57
N CYS A 55 19.20 -10.34 15.23
CA CYS A 55 17.84 -10.81 15.05
C CYS A 55 17.66 -11.25 13.60
N ARG A 56 17.26 -12.51 13.37
CA ARG A 56 17.04 -13.04 12.02
C ARG A 56 15.87 -14.02 12.03
N GLU A 57 15.16 -14.08 10.91
CA GLU A 57 14.20 -15.14 10.64
C GLU A 57 14.92 -16.49 10.50
N VAL A 58 14.59 -17.43 11.41
CA VAL A 58 15.09 -18.80 11.41
C VAL A 58 13.92 -19.71 11.07
N ALA A 59 13.67 -19.84 9.77
CA ALA A 59 12.62 -20.71 9.24
C ALA A 59 13.10 -21.47 8.00
N SER A 60 12.34 -22.50 7.61
CA SER A 60 12.64 -23.24 6.39
C SER A 60 12.50 -22.35 5.16
N ARG A 61 13.22 -22.69 4.08
CA ARG A 61 13.13 -21.91 2.84
C ARG A 61 11.71 -21.92 2.28
N VAL A 62 11.05 -23.08 2.31
CA VAL A 62 9.66 -23.25 1.88
C VAL A 62 8.72 -22.35 2.67
N TYR A 63 8.88 -22.29 4.01
CA TYR A 63 8.09 -21.41 4.86
C TYR A 63 8.28 -19.94 4.47
N SER A 64 9.53 -19.49 4.37
CA SER A 64 9.86 -18.08 4.16
C SER A 64 9.39 -17.59 2.78
N THR A 65 9.53 -18.43 1.75
CA THR A 65 9.02 -18.16 0.40
C THR A 65 7.49 -18.13 0.38
N THR A 66 6.83 -19.11 1.00
CA THR A 66 5.36 -19.17 1.07
C THR A 66 4.79 -17.97 1.83
N TYR A 67 5.37 -17.64 2.97
CA TYR A 67 4.99 -16.49 3.78
C TYR A 67 5.14 -15.19 3.00
N SER A 68 6.28 -15.01 2.32
CA SER A 68 6.52 -13.82 1.51
C SER A 68 5.53 -13.66 0.36
N LEU A 69 5.13 -14.75 -0.29
CA LEU A 69 4.07 -14.73 -1.31
C LEU A 69 2.71 -14.36 -0.74
N ILE A 70 2.35 -14.91 0.42
CA ILE A 70 1.09 -14.60 1.09
C ILE A 70 1.05 -13.12 1.45
N ILE A 71 2.12 -12.60 2.07
CA ILE A 71 2.25 -11.19 2.41
C ILE A 71 2.17 -10.32 1.16
N PHE A 72 2.93 -10.63 0.11
CA PHE A 72 2.87 -9.93 -1.17
C PHE A 72 1.45 -9.88 -1.74
N THR A 73 0.76 -11.03 -1.75
CA THR A 73 -0.57 -11.15 -2.33
C THR A 73 -1.60 -10.34 -1.54
N ILE A 74 -1.62 -10.51 -0.22
CA ILE A 74 -2.64 -9.91 0.64
C ILE A 74 -2.38 -8.42 0.90
N THR A 75 -1.11 -8.01 1.03
CA THR A 75 -0.77 -6.63 1.42
C THR A 75 -0.48 -5.72 0.24
N PHE A 76 -0.16 -6.27 -0.95
CA PHE A 76 0.14 -5.48 -2.14
C PHE A 76 -0.83 -5.75 -3.29
N MET A 77 -0.92 -6.98 -3.78
CA MET A 77 -1.72 -7.29 -4.98
C MET A 77 -3.22 -7.09 -4.76
N PHE A 78 -3.78 -7.64 -3.68
CA PHE A 78 -5.21 -7.51 -3.41
C PHE A 78 -5.65 -6.04 -3.21
N PRO A 79 -4.94 -5.21 -2.41
CA PRO A 79 -5.22 -3.78 -2.33
C PRO A 79 -5.05 -3.07 -3.67
N LEU A 80 -3.99 -3.37 -4.43
CA LEU A 80 -3.75 -2.74 -5.73
C LEU A 80 -4.88 -3.02 -6.73
N ILE A 81 -5.31 -4.27 -6.85
CA ILE A 81 -6.41 -4.67 -7.72
C ILE A 81 -7.71 -4.00 -7.26
N THR A 82 -7.97 -4.00 -5.96
CA THR A 82 -9.19 -3.39 -5.39
C THR A 82 -9.22 -1.89 -5.65
N LEU A 83 -8.12 -1.16 -5.39
CA LEU A 83 -8.01 0.27 -5.65
C LEU A 83 -8.14 0.56 -7.16
N SER A 84 -7.41 -0.16 -8.00
CA SER A 84 -7.45 -0.01 -9.45
C SER A 84 -8.85 -0.27 -10.01
N PHE A 85 -9.52 -1.32 -9.55
CA PHE A 85 -10.89 -1.66 -9.97
C PHE A 85 -11.90 -0.62 -9.50
N VAL A 86 -11.88 -0.26 -8.21
CA VAL A 86 -12.84 0.71 -7.65
C VAL A 86 -12.68 2.07 -8.31
N TYR A 87 -11.46 2.59 -8.40
CA TYR A 87 -11.20 3.91 -8.97
C TYR A 87 -11.27 3.92 -10.49
N GLY A 88 -10.83 2.85 -11.16
CA GLY A 88 -11.02 2.65 -12.60
C GLY A 88 -12.50 2.60 -12.98
N SER A 89 -13.33 1.90 -12.19
CA SER A 89 -14.79 1.86 -12.41
C SER A 89 -15.45 3.22 -12.22
N ILE A 90 -14.99 4.02 -11.26
CA ILE A 90 -15.47 5.40 -11.06
C ILE A 90 -15.08 6.25 -12.28
N GLY A 91 -13.82 6.21 -12.71
CA GLY A 91 -13.34 6.92 -13.89
C GLY A 91 -14.12 6.52 -15.15
N PHE A 92 -14.24 5.23 -15.42
CA PHE A 92 -14.96 4.71 -16.58
C PHE A 92 -16.44 5.12 -16.59
N LYS A 93 -17.12 5.03 -15.43
CA LYS A 93 -18.53 5.46 -15.31
C LYS A 93 -18.70 6.96 -15.53
N MET A 94 -17.70 7.76 -15.18
CA MET A 94 -17.69 9.20 -15.50
C MET A 94 -17.48 9.45 -16.99
N PHE A 95 -16.47 8.82 -17.61
CA PHE A 95 -16.21 8.97 -19.05
C PHE A 95 -17.42 8.54 -19.90
N ARG A 96 -18.08 7.43 -19.56
CA ARG A 96 -19.30 6.99 -20.25
C ARG A 96 -20.48 7.94 -20.07
N LYS A 97 -20.64 8.57 -18.92
CA LYS A 97 -21.70 9.59 -18.71
C LYS A 97 -21.43 10.89 -19.46
N GLN A 98 -20.19 11.10 -19.92
CA GLN A 98 -19.75 12.30 -20.63
C GLN A 98 -19.89 12.19 -22.16
N ILE A 99 -20.26 11.01 -22.68
CA ILE A 99 -20.57 10.78 -24.10
C ILE A 99 -22.06 10.44 -24.20
N PRO A 100 -22.93 11.44 -24.42
CA PRO A 100 -23.53 11.59 -25.75
C PRO A 100 -23.87 13.05 -26.11
N GLY A 101 -23.19 13.63 -27.11
CA GLY A 101 -23.74 14.70 -27.97
C GLY A 101 -24.40 15.95 -27.37
N LEU A 102 -24.15 16.36 -26.12
CA LEU A 102 -24.93 17.45 -25.50
C LEU A 102 -24.07 18.48 -24.75
N ASN A 103 -23.99 19.68 -25.35
CA ASN A 103 -23.74 21.00 -24.77
C ASN A 103 -22.80 21.09 -23.54
N PHE A 104 -21.56 21.48 -23.83
CA PHE A 104 -20.59 22.03 -22.87
C PHE A 104 -21.17 23.31 -22.23
N HIS A 105 -21.94 23.19 -21.15
CA HIS A 105 -22.24 24.32 -20.28
C HIS A 105 -21.11 24.47 -19.24
N PRO A 106 -20.37 25.60 -19.21
CA PRO A 106 -19.17 25.77 -18.36
C PRO A 106 -19.46 25.90 -16.84
N ASN A 107 -20.70 25.80 -16.39
CA ASN A 107 -21.11 26.18 -15.03
C ASN A 107 -21.22 25.02 -14.02
N ASN A 108 -20.60 23.86 -14.28
CA ASN A 108 -20.82 22.66 -13.48
C ASN A 108 -19.64 22.35 -12.54
N ASN A 109 -19.63 23.00 -11.36
CA ASN A 109 -18.72 22.67 -10.24
C ASN A 109 -18.71 21.16 -9.92
N SER A 110 -19.80 20.45 -10.21
CA SER A 110 -19.92 19.01 -10.06
C SER A 110 -18.99 18.20 -10.98
N LEU A 111 -18.67 18.69 -12.18
CA LEU A 111 -17.74 18.02 -13.11
C LEU A 111 -16.29 18.22 -12.66
N VAL A 112 -15.94 19.45 -12.26
CA VAL A 112 -14.62 19.81 -11.73
C VAL A 112 -14.31 18.97 -10.49
N ASN A 113 -15.24 18.85 -9.55
CA ASN A 113 -15.08 18.05 -8.33
C ASN A 113 -14.88 16.55 -8.63
N LYS A 114 -15.57 16.03 -9.65
CA LYS A 114 -15.44 14.63 -10.07
C LYS A 114 -14.08 14.37 -10.76
N LEU A 115 -13.64 15.25 -11.66
CA LEU A 115 -12.32 15.15 -12.28
C LEU A 115 -11.20 15.28 -11.25
N LYS A 116 -11.37 16.16 -10.26
CA LYS A 116 -10.49 16.24 -9.10
C LYS A 116 -10.44 14.90 -8.38
N ALA A 117 -11.58 14.32 -7.99
CA ALA A 117 -11.63 13.02 -7.31
C ALA A 117 -10.94 11.89 -8.09
N VAL A 118 -11.07 11.83 -9.42
CA VAL A 118 -10.33 10.88 -10.28
C VAL A 118 -8.83 11.15 -10.21
N LYS A 119 -8.40 12.40 -10.34
CA LYS A 119 -6.98 12.79 -10.19
C LYS A 119 -6.41 12.38 -8.83
N ILE A 120 -7.13 12.65 -7.73
CA ILE A 120 -6.73 12.21 -6.37
C ILE A 120 -6.57 10.69 -6.33
N SER A 121 -7.55 9.97 -6.87
CA SER A 121 -7.58 8.51 -6.85
C SER A 121 -6.41 7.90 -7.64
N SER A 122 -6.11 8.44 -8.82
CA SER A 122 -4.93 8.04 -9.61
C SER A 122 -3.64 8.30 -8.86
N VAL A 123 -3.52 9.46 -8.20
CA VAL A 123 -2.35 9.79 -7.37
C VAL A 123 -2.18 8.78 -6.23
N ILE A 124 -3.26 8.41 -5.52
CA ILE A 124 -3.21 7.39 -4.46
C ILE A 124 -2.71 6.04 -4.98
N VAL A 125 -3.21 5.57 -6.12
CA VAL A 125 -2.79 4.28 -6.71
C VAL A 125 -1.31 4.32 -7.11
N ILE A 126 -0.87 5.39 -7.76
CA ILE A 126 0.53 5.54 -8.18
C ILE A 126 1.46 5.57 -6.96
N LEU A 127 1.12 6.33 -5.93
CA LEU A 127 1.93 6.42 -4.72
C LEU A 127 1.98 5.08 -3.98
N PHE A 128 0.86 4.36 -3.91
CA PHE A 128 0.85 3.01 -3.35
C PHE A 128 1.85 2.10 -4.08
N ILE A 129 1.84 2.08 -5.42
CA ILE A 129 2.79 1.29 -6.22
C ILE A 129 4.23 1.76 -5.96
N VAL A 130 4.52 3.05 -6.10
CA VAL A 130 5.88 3.59 -6.01
C VAL A 130 6.50 3.29 -4.64
N PHE A 131 5.75 3.43 -3.56
CA PHE A 131 6.30 3.22 -2.22
C PHE A 131 6.33 1.74 -1.81
N TRP A 132 5.35 0.92 -2.21
CA TRP A 132 5.31 -0.48 -1.79
C TRP A 132 6.02 -1.46 -2.72
N LEU A 133 5.99 -1.22 -4.04
CA LEU A 133 6.55 -2.17 -5.01
C LEU A 133 8.03 -2.50 -4.77
N PRO A 134 8.93 -1.54 -4.44
CA PRO A 134 10.35 -1.83 -4.31
C PRO A 134 10.66 -2.90 -3.26
N ILE A 135 10.10 -2.76 -2.04
CA ILE A 135 10.34 -3.73 -0.97
C ILE A 135 9.67 -5.08 -1.26
N GLN A 136 8.50 -5.05 -1.87
CA GLN A 136 7.75 -6.25 -2.22
C GLN A 136 8.48 -7.08 -3.28
N LEU A 137 9.04 -6.42 -4.29
CA LEU A 137 9.86 -7.06 -5.32
C LEU A 137 11.18 -7.56 -4.75
N TYR A 138 11.85 -6.76 -3.91
CA TYR A 138 13.10 -7.16 -3.23
C TYR A 138 12.91 -8.45 -2.42
N ASN A 139 11.87 -8.53 -1.59
CA ASN A 139 11.56 -9.71 -0.79
C ASN A 139 11.27 -10.93 -1.68
N LEU A 140 10.46 -10.75 -2.72
CA LEU A 140 10.12 -11.85 -3.64
C LEU A 140 11.38 -12.40 -4.34
N ILE A 141 12.27 -11.52 -4.82
CA ILE A 141 13.51 -11.96 -5.48
C ILE A 141 14.43 -12.68 -4.49
N ILE A 142 14.60 -12.19 -3.26
CA ILE A 142 15.47 -12.86 -2.28
C ILE A 142 14.96 -14.24 -1.89
N TRP A 143 13.64 -14.41 -1.81
CA TRP A 143 13.02 -15.70 -1.45
C TRP A 143 12.85 -16.67 -2.62
N TYR A 144 13.00 -16.22 -3.87
CA TYR A 144 12.99 -17.09 -5.05
C TYR A 144 14.37 -17.32 -5.65
N ASN A 145 15.12 -16.25 -5.90
CA ASN A 145 16.41 -16.30 -6.57
C ASN A 145 17.34 -15.17 -6.09
N PRO A 146 17.96 -15.32 -4.90
CA PRO A 146 18.83 -14.28 -4.33
C PRO A 146 20.07 -14.00 -5.20
N PHE A 147 20.49 -14.97 -6.03
CA PHE A 147 21.62 -14.80 -6.94
C PHE A 147 21.38 -13.76 -8.05
N LEU A 148 20.13 -13.37 -8.32
CA LEU A 148 19.85 -12.29 -9.28
C LEU A 148 20.39 -10.95 -8.77
N ILE A 149 20.05 -10.57 -7.53
CA ILE A 149 20.48 -9.30 -6.94
C ILE A 149 21.99 -9.34 -6.67
N ILE A 150 22.50 -10.43 -6.11
CA ILE A 150 23.93 -10.55 -5.79
C ILE A 150 24.79 -10.41 -7.06
N ARG A 151 24.39 -11.04 -8.17
CA ARG A 151 25.11 -10.88 -9.46
C ARG A 151 24.94 -9.49 -10.05
N ALA A 152 23.73 -8.91 -10.03
CA ALA A 152 23.49 -7.56 -10.51
C ALA A 152 24.34 -6.50 -9.77
N LEU A 153 24.67 -6.76 -8.50
CA LEU A 153 25.52 -5.90 -7.68
C LEU A 153 26.99 -6.33 -7.66
N ASN A 154 27.44 -7.20 -8.58
CA ASN A 154 28.82 -7.68 -8.65
C ASN A 154 29.36 -8.23 -7.32
N TYR A 155 28.51 -8.95 -6.57
CA TYR A 155 28.84 -9.53 -5.26
C TYR A 155 29.25 -8.49 -4.19
N ASN A 156 28.96 -7.21 -4.40
CA ASN A 156 29.20 -6.16 -3.43
C ASN A 156 28.16 -6.24 -2.29
N MET A 157 28.62 -6.65 -1.11
CA MET A 157 27.76 -6.84 0.07
C MET A 157 27.24 -5.52 0.65
N ASP A 158 28.02 -4.43 0.57
CA ASP A 158 27.59 -3.11 1.06
C ASP A 158 26.45 -2.58 0.19
N ALA A 159 26.56 -2.72 -1.13
CA ALA A 159 25.51 -2.35 -2.07
C ALA A 159 24.24 -3.20 -1.85
N TYR A 160 24.40 -4.49 -1.55
CA TYR A 160 23.27 -5.38 -1.26
C TYR A 160 22.52 -4.95 0.00
N ILE A 161 23.24 -4.62 1.08
CA ILE A 161 22.65 -4.13 2.33
C ILE A 161 22.02 -2.75 2.13
N ALA A 162 22.69 -1.84 1.40
CA ALA A 162 22.16 -0.52 1.11
C ALA A 162 20.84 -0.60 0.32
N LEU A 163 20.74 -1.49 -0.67
CA LEU A 163 19.52 -1.71 -1.44
C LEU A 163 18.34 -2.11 -0.54
N PHE A 164 18.56 -3.01 0.42
CA PHE A 164 17.53 -3.38 1.40
C PHE A 164 17.00 -2.15 2.15
N PHE A 165 17.90 -1.35 2.71
CA PHE A 165 17.51 -0.18 3.50
C PHE A 165 16.81 0.86 2.65
N VAL A 166 17.27 1.10 1.42
CA VAL A 166 16.60 2.01 0.48
C VAL A 166 15.18 1.53 0.19
N CYS A 167 14.99 0.26 -0.16
CA CYS A 167 13.65 -0.30 -0.39
C CYS A 167 12.76 -0.19 0.86
N HIS A 168 13.33 -0.47 2.03
CA HIS A 168 12.62 -0.39 3.31
C HIS A 168 12.18 1.05 3.62
N TRP A 169 13.09 2.02 3.50
CA TRP A 169 12.81 3.43 3.77
C TRP A 169 11.79 4.02 2.79
N ILE A 170 11.84 3.63 1.51
CA ILE A 170 10.82 3.99 0.53
C ILE A 170 9.46 3.46 1.00
N SER A 171 9.37 2.21 1.43
CA SER A 171 8.11 1.66 1.95
C SER A 171 7.62 2.39 3.21
N SER A 172 8.52 2.69 4.15
CA SER A 172 8.20 3.47 5.35
C SER A 172 7.72 4.90 5.01
N ALA A 173 8.25 5.49 3.94
CA ALA A 173 7.89 6.84 3.50
C ALA A 173 6.39 6.96 3.14
N HIS A 174 5.75 5.86 2.71
CA HIS A 174 4.32 5.80 2.39
C HIS A 174 3.43 6.35 3.52
N SER A 175 3.80 6.11 4.78
CA SER A 175 3.02 6.55 5.94
C SER A 175 2.95 8.08 6.06
N PHE A 176 3.99 8.81 5.66
CA PHE A 176 4.04 10.27 5.69
C PHE A 176 3.24 10.91 4.54
N VAL A 177 3.06 10.17 3.46
CA VAL A 177 2.36 10.64 2.26
C VAL A 177 0.85 10.68 2.49
N ASN A 178 0.33 9.80 3.35
CA ASN A 178 -1.10 9.75 3.66
C ASN A 178 -1.65 11.12 4.16
N PRO A 179 -1.10 11.76 5.23
CA PRO A 179 -1.51 13.10 5.62
C PRO A 179 -1.38 14.17 4.52
N ILE A 180 -0.37 14.09 3.66
CA ILE A 180 -0.15 15.05 2.57
C ILE A 180 -1.27 14.94 1.53
N ILE A 181 -1.60 13.71 1.10
CA ILE A 181 -2.70 13.48 0.17
C ILE A 181 -4.01 13.99 0.78
N TYR A 182 -4.33 13.62 2.01
CA TYR A 182 -5.61 14.01 2.61
C TYR A 182 -5.67 15.50 2.96
N GLY A 183 -4.57 16.10 3.40
CA GLY A 183 -4.51 17.51 3.81
C GLY A 183 -4.48 18.49 2.65
N PHE A 184 -3.74 18.20 1.58
CA PHE A 184 -3.60 19.12 0.43
C PHE A 184 -4.61 18.85 -0.69
N MET A 185 -5.10 17.62 -0.82
CA MET A 185 -5.91 17.22 -1.97
C MET A 185 -7.41 17.20 -1.65
N SER A 186 -7.81 17.01 -0.38
CA SER A 186 -9.21 17.08 0.05
C SER A 186 -9.59 18.54 0.37
N ASP A 187 -10.37 19.17 -0.50
CA ASP A 187 -10.91 20.52 -0.24
C ASP A 187 -11.75 20.60 1.06
N ASN A 188 -12.24 19.46 1.55
CA ASN A 188 -13.06 19.40 2.76
C ASN A 188 -12.30 19.74 4.05
N PHE A 189 -10.96 19.68 4.09
CA PHE A 189 -10.19 20.04 5.29
C PHE A 189 -9.83 21.53 5.36
N ARG A 190 -9.85 22.26 4.24
CA ARG A 190 -9.58 23.71 4.25
C ARG A 190 -10.74 24.52 4.86
N VAL A 191 -11.94 23.93 4.92
CA VAL A 191 -13.11 24.55 5.56
C VAL A 191 -13.05 24.43 7.10
N SER A 192 -12.30 23.47 7.66
CA SER A 192 -12.17 23.31 9.11
C SER A 192 -10.92 23.98 9.71
N VAL A 193 -10.10 24.67 8.90
CA VAL A 193 -8.85 25.33 9.33
C VAL A 193 -8.85 26.84 9.02
N ASN A 194 -9.81 27.34 8.25
CA ASN A 194 -10.08 28.77 8.18
C ASN A 194 -11.22 29.11 9.15
N PRO A 195 -10.95 29.86 10.24
CA PRO A 195 -12.01 30.46 11.06
C PRO A 195 -12.84 31.47 10.25
#